data_AF-A0A7C3EDF6-F1
#
_entry.id   AF-A0A7C3EDF6-F1
#
_cell.length_a   1.000
_cell.length_b   1.000
_cell.length_c   1.000
_cell.angle_alpha   90.00
_cell.angle_beta   90.00
_cell.angle_gamma   90.00
#
_symmetry.space_group_name_H-M   'P 1'
#
loop_
_entity.id
_entity.type
_entity.pdbx_description
1 polymer ?
#
loop_
_entity_poly.entity_id
_entity_poly.type
_entity_poly.pdbx_seq_one_letter_code
_entity_poly.pdbx_strand_id
1 'polypeptide(L)'
;MADGSRGVSLRAAACSGPAEWDRTSGCCRGARSGMATVRRTGAAALSRRGQSAEFLAMNPRLAGWALLCAALLAVGLFFSSAHLVARWSAERFSNPHDDLEWLRREFGLTQSELARIRQLHEGYLPQCREWCAKIAAAKAELEAELARASDVSPRVAELVRQVAALRAECQIRMLQHFTEVSRAMPPEQGRRYLAEMLRLTLAAHEQTEQAMAPAVPHRHGHP
;
A
#
# COMPACT_ATOMS: atom_id res chain seq x y z
N MET A 1 -52.27 -9.93 15.77
CA MET A 1 -51.86 -10.00 14.35
C MET A 1 -50.55 -9.20 14.28
N ALA A 2 -49.37 -9.79 14.15
CA ALA A 2 -48.85 -10.64 13.05
C ALA A 2 -48.87 -9.87 11.71
N ASP A 3 -47.83 -9.80 10.86
CA ASP A 3 -46.39 -10.16 10.96
C ASP A 3 -45.64 -9.39 9.82
N GLY A 4 -44.31 -9.31 9.67
CA GLY A 4 -43.16 -9.80 10.46
C GLY A 4 -41.93 -10.09 9.56
N SER A 5 -40.72 -10.24 10.14
CA SER A 5 -39.43 -10.63 9.48
C SER A 5 -38.79 -9.65 8.46
N ARG A 6 -37.46 -9.57 8.27
CA ARG A 6 -36.26 -10.11 8.95
C ARG A 6 -35.04 -9.25 8.58
N GLY A 7 -34.30 -8.73 9.56
CA GLY A 7 -32.95 -8.17 9.34
C GLY A 7 -31.88 -9.25 9.51
N VAL A 8 -30.90 -9.34 8.60
CA VAL A 8 -29.79 -10.30 8.73
C VAL A 8 -28.71 -9.71 9.64
N SER A 9 -28.65 -10.21 10.88
CA SER A 9 -27.56 -9.92 11.81
C SER A 9 -26.42 -10.93 11.59
N LEU A 10 -25.33 -10.49 10.98
CA LEU A 10 -24.09 -11.26 10.93
C LEU A 10 -23.36 -11.12 12.27
N ARG A 11 -23.60 -12.07 13.18
CA ARG A 11 -22.75 -12.25 14.36
C ARG A 11 -21.36 -12.74 13.91
N ALA A 12 -20.33 -11.94 14.18
CA ALA A 12 -18.96 -12.42 14.17
C ALA A 12 -18.80 -13.54 15.22
N ALA A 13 -18.33 -14.71 14.81
CA ALA A 13 -18.00 -15.78 15.74
C ALA A 13 -16.72 -15.42 16.49
N ALA A 14 -16.80 -15.33 17.82
CA ALA A 14 -15.62 -15.17 18.67
C ALA A 14 -14.88 -16.52 18.77
N CYS A 15 -13.60 -16.52 18.42
CA CYS A 15 -12.73 -17.68 18.63
C CYS A 15 -12.14 -17.66 20.04
N SER A 16 -12.55 -18.61 20.88
CA SER A 16 -12.03 -18.77 22.25
C SER A 16 -10.87 -19.77 22.27
N GLY A 17 -9.63 -19.29 22.22
CA GLY A 17 -8.42 -20.12 22.37
C GLY A 17 -7.13 -19.40 21.94
N PRO A 18 -5.95 -19.78 22.47
CA PRO A 18 -4.69 -19.13 22.17
C PRO A 18 -4.18 -19.52 20.77
N ALA A 19 -4.61 -18.77 19.76
CA ALA A 19 -4.16 -18.93 18.38
C ALA A 19 -3.07 -17.90 18.05
N GLU A 20 -1.87 -18.39 17.73
CA GLU A 20 -0.75 -17.59 17.26
C GLU A 20 -1.04 -16.98 15.88
N TRP A 21 -0.86 -15.66 15.74
CA TRP A 21 -1.32 -14.90 14.59
C TRP A 21 -0.21 -14.79 13.53
N ASP A 22 -0.18 -15.73 12.57
CA ASP A 22 0.74 -15.71 11.43
C ASP A 22 0.43 -14.50 10.52
N ARG A 23 1.24 -13.45 10.67
CA ARG A 23 1.08 -12.16 10.00
C ARG A 23 1.37 -12.20 8.50
N THR A 24 1.84 -13.33 7.95
CA THR A 24 2.26 -13.44 6.54
C THR A 24 1.18 -13.96 5.60
N SER A 25 0.16 -14.67 6.10
CA SER A 25 -0.79 -15.42 5.26
C SER A 25 -2.27 -15.02 5.41
N GLY A 26 -2.63 -14.23 6.43
CA GLY A 26 -3.97 -13.64 6.55
C GLY A 26 -5.12 -14.64 6.73
N CYS A 27 -4.84 -15.92 7.02
CA CYS A 27 -5.84 -16.97 7.15
C CYS A 27 -5.55 -17.92 8.33
N CYS A 28 -6.57 -18.20 9.13
CA CYS A 28 -6.51 -19.19 10.19
C CYS A 28 -6.34 -20.60 9.61
N ARG A 29 -5.16 -21.19 9.78
CA ARG A 29 -4.80 -22.50 9.21
C ARG A 29 -5.38 -23.65 10.05
N GLY A 30 -6.69 -23.93 9.93
CA GLY A 30 -7.35 -24.89 10.82
C GLY A 30 -8.78 -25.31 10.45
N ALA A 31 -8.99 -25.88 9.27
CA ALA A 31 -10.25 -26.55 8.93
C ALA A 31 -10.00 -27.89 8.21
N ARG A 32 -10.10 -29.01 8.95
CA ARG A 32 -10.19 -30.35 8.35
C ARG A 32 -11.68 -30.70 8.18
N SER A 33 -12.10 -30.91 6.94
CA SER A 33 -13.30 -31.66 6.56
C SER A 33 -12.90 -32.48 5.33
N GLY A 34 -13.33 -33.73 5.14
CA GLY A 34 -14.35 -34.49 5.85
C GLY A 34 -14.98 -35.40 4.81
N MET A 35 -14.60 -36.68 4.79
CA MET A 35 -15.02 -37.61 3.73
C MET A 35 -16.53 -37.84 3.80
N ALA A 36 -17.22 -37.63 2.68
CA ALA A 36 -18.62 -38.02 2.49
C ALA A 36 -18.71 -39.00 1.31
N THR A 37 -18.83 -40.28 1.62
CA THR A 37 -19.05 -41.37 0.65
C THR A 37 -20.50 -41.35 0.16
N VAL A 38 -20.72 -40.92 -1.09
CA VAL A 38 -22.04 -41.04 -1.74
C VAL A 38 -22.07 -42.27 -2.65
N ARG A 39 -22.85 -43.27 -2.23
CA ARG A 39 -23.18 -44.46 -3.02
C ARG A 39 -24.07 -44.03 -4.20
N ARG A 40 -23.68 -44.34 -5.44
CA ARG A 40 -24.53 -44.13 -6.62
C ARG A 40 -24.89 -45.46 -7.27
N THR A 41 -26.12 -45.91 -7.04
CA THR A 41 -26.77 -47.00 -7.77
C THR A 41 -27.26 -46.53 -9.14
N GLY A 42 -27.53 -47.47 -10.04
CA GLY A 42 -28.30 -47.23 -11.26
C GLY A 42 -27.46 -47.13 -12.53
N ALA A 43 -27.17 -48.27 -13.15
CA ALA A 43 -26.79 -48.31 -14.54
C ALA A 43 -28.04 -48.07 -15.41
N ALA A 44 -27.98 -47.09 -16.31
CA ALA A 44 -28.95 -46.90 -17.39
C ALA A 44 -28.18 -46.58 -18.67
N ALA A 45 -27.92 -47.62 -19.47
CA ALA A 45 -27.23 -47.47 -20.75
C ALA A 45 -28.18 -46.87 -21.79
N LEU A 46 -28.00 -45.58 -22.10
CA LEU A 46 -28.64 -44.94 -23.26
C LEU A 46 -27.59 -44.57 -24.30
N SER A 47 -27.60 -45.37 -25.36
CA SER A 47 -26.92 -45.21 -26.64
C SER A 47 -26.69 -43.74 -27.05
N ARG A 48 -25.45 -43.26 -26.94
CA ARG A 48 -25.00 -42.00 -27.57
C ARG A 48 -24.41 -42.30 -28.95
N ARG A 49 -25.28 -42.65 -29.89
CA ARG A 49 -24.94 -42.80 -31.31
C ARG A 49 -24.73 -41.41 -31.93
N GLY A 50 -23.50 -41.09 -32.36
CA GLY A 50 -23.19 -39.91 -33.17
C GLY A 50 -22.72 -38.66 -32.40
N GLN A 51 -21.43 -38.62 -32.03
CA GLN A 51 -20.69 -37.36 -31.89
C GLN A 51 -19.43 -37.44 -32.77
N SER A 52 -19.66 -37.35 -34.08
CA SER A 52 -18.61 -37.33 -35.10
C SER A 52 -18.04 -35.92 -35.23
N ALA A 53 -16.84 -35.71 -34.71
CA ALA A 53 -15.81 -34.83 -35.28
C ALA A 53 -16.22 -33.45 -35.88
N GLU A 54 -17.07 -32.67 -35.22
CA GLU A 54 -17.27 -31.22 -35.52
C GLU A 54 -16.61 -30.29 -34.49
N PHE A 55 -15.50 -30.74 -33.88
CA PHE A 55 -14.58 -29.81 -33.25
C PHE A 55 -13.79 -29.09 -34.36
N LEU A 56 -14.38 -27.99 -34.82
CA LEU A 56 -13.84 -26.96 -35.72
C LEU A 56 -12.40 -27.23 -36.17
N ALA A 57 -12.22 -27.53 -37.46
CA ALA A 57 -10.94 -27.36 -38.16
C ALA A 57 -10.61 -25.87 -38.29
N MET A 58 -10.45 -25.20 -37.15
CA MET A 58 -10.07 -23.80 -37.05
C MET A 58 -8.64 -23.71 -37.55
N ASN A 59 -8.49 -23.12 -38.74
CA ASN A 59 -7.23 -22.98 -39.46
C ASN A 59 -6.13 -22.55 -38.47
N PRO A 60 -4.99 -23.27 -38.33
CA PRO A 60 -4.05 -23.06 -37.22
C PRO A 60 -3.48 -21.63 -37.18
N ARG A 61 -3.49 -20.94 -38.33
CA ARG A 61 -3.21 -19.51 -38.43
C ARG A 61 -4.24 -18.65 -37.69
N LEU A 62 -5.55 -18.90 -37.88
CA LEU A 62 -6.63 -18.22 -37.17
C LEU A 62 -6.59 -18.49 -35.66
N ALA A 63 -6.27 -19.73 -35.25
CA ALA A 63 -6.07 -20.06 -33.84
C ALA A 63 -4.88 -19.29 -33.23
N GLY A 64 -3.75 -19.19 -33.96
CA GLY A 64 -2.60 -18.38 -33.57
C GLY A 64 -2.92 -16.88 -33.45
N TRP A 65 -3.63 -16.31 -34.42
CA TRP A 65 -4.09 -14.92 -34.36
C TRP A 65 -5.07 -14.67 -33.20
N ALA A 66 -5.99 -15.60 -32.92
CA ALA A 66 -6.91 -15.49 -31.80
C ALA A 66 -6.16 -15.48 -30.44
N LEU A 67 -5.17 -16.35 -30.26
CA LEU A 67 -4.32 -16.38 -29.06
C LEU A 67 -3.48 -15.10 -28.92
N LEU A 68 -2.92 -14.58 -30.02
CA LEU A 68 -2.15 -13.33 -30.02
C LEU A 68 -3.04 -12.13 -29.63
N CYS A 69 -4.24 -12.03 -30.21
CA CYS A 69 -5.21 -11.00 -29.84
C CYS A 69 -5.65 -11.13 -28.37
N ALA A 70 -5.90 -12.33 -27.86
CA ALA A 70 -6.25 -12.56 -26.46
C ALA A 70 -5.11 -12.15 -25.51
N ALA A 71 -3.85 -12.45 -25.85
CA ALA A 71 -2.69 -12.03 -25.07
C ALA A 71 -2.51 -10.50 -25.07
N LEU A 72 -2.64 -9.85 -26.23
CA LEU A 72 -2.58 -8.38 -26.34
C LEU A 72 -3.71 -7.69 -25.56
N LEU A 73 -4.93 -8.24 -25.60
CA LEU A 73 -6.05 -7.75 -24.80
C LEU A 73 -5.79 -7.93 -23.30
N ALA A 74 -5.27 -9.07 -22.86
CA ALA A 74 -4.95 -9.31 -21.45
C ALA A 74 -3.86 -8.35 -20.93
N VAL A 75 -2.80 -8.12 -21.72
CA VAL A 75 -1.75 -7.12 -21.41
C VAL A 75 -2.34 -5.71 -21.38
N GLY A 76 -3.10 -5.32 -22.40
CA GLY A 76 -3.74 -4.00 -22.46
C GLY A 76 -4.69 -3.75 -21.29
N LEU A 77 -5.47 -4.75 -20.88
CA LEU A 77 -6.36 -4.69 -19.73
C LEU A 77 -5.59 -4.62 -18.41
N PHE A 78 -4.48 -5.35 -18.27
CA PHE A 78 -3.59 -5.29 -17.10
C PHE A 78 -2.95 -3.91 -16.95
N PHE A 79 -2.32 -3.38 -18.01
CA PHE A 79 -1.74 -2.03 -17.96
C PHE A 79 -2.80 -0.95 -17.74
N SER A 80 -3.95 -1.03 -18.42
CA SER A 80 -5.02 -0.04 -18.26
C SER A 80 -5.62 -0.07 -16.86
N SER A 81 -5.86 -1.26 -16.29
CA SER A 81 -6.35 -1.39 -14.91
C SER A 81 -5.30 -0.98 -13.89
N ALA A 82 -4.02 -1.30 -14.09
CA ALA A 82 -2.94 -0.81 -13.22
C ALA A 82 -2.82 0.72 -13.25
N HIS A 83 -2.91 1.35 -14.43
CA HIS A 83 -2.92 2.81 -14.55
C HIS A 83 -4.18 3.45 -13.95
N LEU A 84 -5.35 2.85 -14.14
CA LEU A 84 -6.61 3.31 -13.53
C LEU A 84 -6.55 3.19 -12.00
N VAL A 85 -6.11 2.05 -11.46
CA VAL A 85 -5.92 1.86 -10.02
C VAL A 85 -4.89 2.84 -9.47
N ALA A 86 -3.75 3.05 -10.15
CA ALA A 86 -2.74 4.01 -9.72
C ALA A 86 -3.28 5.45 -9.68
N ARG A 87 -4.03 5.89 -10.70
CA ARG A 87 -4.69 7.21 -10.70
C ARG A 87 -5.76 7.31 -9.61
N TRP A 88 -6.62 6.30 -9.50
CA TRP A 88 -7.75 6.33 -8.55
C TRP A 88 -7.30 6.21 -7.09
N SER A 89 -6.19 5.51 -6.83
CA SER A 89 -5.48 5.56 -5.56
C SER A 89 -4.87 6.93 -5.31
N ALA A 90 -4.17 7.52 -6.29
CA ALA A 90 -3.62 8.87 -6.14
C ALA A 90 -4.71 9.92 -5.87
N GLU A 91 -5.85 9.86 -6.58
CA GLU A 91 -7.02 10.73 -6.38
C GLU A 91 -7.68 10.51 -5.00
N ARG A 92 -7.84 9.25 -4.54
CA ARG A 92 -8.39 8.98 -3.20
C ARG A 92 -7.46 9.41 -2.06
N PHE A 93 -6.15 9.18 -2.19
CA PHE A 93 -5.12 9.65 -1.24
C PHE A 93 -4.75 11.13 -1.44
N SER A 94 -5.51 11.87 -2.24
CA SER A 94 -5.40 13.32 -2.36
C SER A 94 -6.75 14.02 -2.26
N ASN A 95 -7.76 13.37 -1.67
CA ASN A 95 -9.03 14.01 -1.35
C ASN A 95 -8.92 14.67 0.04
N PRO A 96 -8.61 15.99 0.14
CA PRO A 96 -8.15 16.61 1.38
C PRO A 96 -9.25 16.68 2.45
N HIS A 97 -10.50 16.48 2.04
CA HIS A 97 -11.65 16.48 2.93
C HIS A 97 -11.64 15.29 3.89
N ASP A 98 -11.34 14.07 3.44
CA ASP A 98 -11.31 12.89 4.33
C ASP A 98 -9.92 12.63 4.95
N ASP A 99 -8.83 12.96 4.24
CA ASP A 99 -7.45 12.66 4.66
C ASP A 99 -7.00 13.35 5.95
N LEU A 100 -7.72 14.37 6.43
CA LEU A 100 -7.48 15.02 7.72
C LEU A 100 -8.61 14.80 8.76
N GLU A 101 -9.66 14.04 8.43
CA GLU A 101 -10.78 13.76 9.33
C GLU A 101 -10.38 12.79 10.47
N TRP A 102 -9.29 12.02 10.30
CA TRP A 102 -8.67 11.28 11.41
C TRP A 102 -8.02 12.21 12.43
N LEU A 103 -7.37 13.30 11.98
CA LEU A 103 -6.68 14.27 12.84
C LEU A 103 -7.68 14.93 13.80
N ARG A 104 -8.87 15.28 13.29
CA ARG A 104 -9.96 15.82 14.10
C ARG A 104 -10.41 14.86 15.19
N ARG A 105 -10.53 13.56 14.86
CA ARG A 105 -10.97 12.52 15.80
C ARG A 105 -9.92 12.21 16.87
N GLU A 106 -8.65 12.14 16.50
CA GLU A 106 -7.54 11.83 17.42
C GLU A 106 -7.19 12.99 18.37
N PHE A 107 -7.24 14.22 17.88
CA PHE A 107 -6.86 15.42 18.65
C PHE A 107 -8.05 16.23 19.18
N GLY A 108 -9.28 15.73 19.01
CA GLY A 108 -10.50 16.35 19.55
C GLY A 108 -10.81 17.73 18.95
N LEU A 109 -10.42 17.98 17.71
CA LEU A 109 -10.51 19.31 17.10
C LEU A 109 -11.96 19.68 16.72
N THR A 110 -12.24 20.97 16.76
CA THR A 110 -13.45 21.56 16.17
C THR A 110 -13.37 21.63 14.64
N GLN A 111 -14.51 21.83 13.98
CA GLN A 111 -14.56 22.00 12.52
C GLN A 111 -13.79 23.25 12.05
N SER A 112 -13.77 24.32 12.83
CA SER A 112 -13.04 25.56 12.51
C SER A 112 -11.52 25.39 12.67
N GLU A 113 -11.07 24.66 13.69
CA GLU A 113 -9.65 24.27 13.81
C GLU A 113 -9.20 23.39 12.65
N LEU A 114 -9.99 22.36 12.30
CA LEU A 114 -9.69 21.51 11.16
C LEU A 114 -9.66 22.29 9.84
N ALA A 115 -10.57 23.26 9.64
CA ALA A 115 -10.57 24.11 8.46
C ALA A 115 -9.28 24.95 8.31
N ARG A 116 -8.76 25.52 9.41
CA ARG A 116 -7.47 26.23 9.41
C ARG A 116 -6.31 25.30 9.09
N ILE A 117 -6.32 24.08 9.63
CA ILE A 117 -5.27 23.08 9.37
C ILE A 117 -5.33 22.57 7.92
N ARG A 118 -6.53 22.39 7.35
CA ARG A 118 -6.71 22.07 5.92
C ARG A 118 -6.05 23.14 5.03
N GLN A 119 -6.30 24.41 5.30
CA GLN A 119 -5.68 25.52 4.54
C GLN A 119 -4.14 25.50 4.59
N LEU A 120 -3.56 25.26 5.77
CA LEU A 120 -2.10 25.10 5.91
C LEU A 120 -1.58 23.89 5.13
N HIS A 121 -2.27 22.75 5.21
CA HIS A 121 -1.87 21.53 4.52
C HIS A 121 -1.96 21.68 2.99
N GLU A 122 -3.06 22.21 2.47
CA GLU A 122 -3.26 22.48 1.04
C GLU A 122 -2.22 23.47 0.49
N GLY A 123 -1.85 24.50 1.27
CA GLY A 123 -0.77 25.44 0.91
C GLY A 123 0.64 24.84 0.90
N TYR A 124 0.87 23.78 1.68
CA TYR A 124 2.15 23.06 1.72
C TYR A 124 2.30 22.02 0.60
N LEU A 125 1.20 21.38 0.16
CA LEU A 125 1.24 20.30 -0.84
C LEU A 125 2.00 20.65 -2.14
N PRO A 126 1.88 21.86 -2.75
CA PRO A 126 2.69 22.24 -3.91
C PRO A 126 4.20 22.22 -3.64
N GLN A 127 4.62 22.76 -2.48
CA GLN A 127 6.03 22.83 -2.08
C GLN A 127 6.59 21.43 -1.82
N CYS A 128 5.82 20.57 -1.14
CA CYS A 128 6.15 19.16 -0.94
C CYS A 128 6.42 18.45 -2.27
N ARG A 129 5.51 18.60 -3.25
CA ARG A 129 5.68 18.02 -4.60
C ARG A 129 6.91 18.56 -5.32
N GLU A 130 7.22 19.85 -5.19
CA GLU A 130 8.41 20.46 -5.80
C GLU A 130 9.71 19.85 -5.26
N TRP A 131 9.83 19.67 -3.94
CA TRP A 131 11.01 19.02 -3.33
C TRP A 131 11.12 17.54 -3.70
N CYS A 132 10.00 16.81 -3.73
CA CYS A 132 9.95 15.43 -4.22
C CYS A 132 10.41 15.33 -5.69
N ALA A 133 10.00 16.26 -6.56
CA ALA A 133 10.43 16.29 -7.96
C ALA A 133 11.94 16.55 -8.10
N LYS A 134 12.51 17.49 -7.32
CA LYS A 134 13.96 17.75 -7.30
C LYS A 134 14.75 16.51 -6.87
N ILE A 135 14.32 15.82 -5.81
CA ILE A 135 14.94 14.58 -5.34
C ILE A 135 14.84 13.48 -6.42
N ALA A 136 13.68 13.33 -7.06
CA ALA A 136 13.48 12.33 -8.10
C ALA A 136 14.39 12.58 -9.32
N ALA A 137 14.55 13.84 -9.75
CA ALA A 137 15.45 14.20 -10.85
C ALA A 137 16.92 13.89 -10.52
N ALA A 138 17.41 14.31 -9.35
CA ALA A 138 18.79 14.02 -8.93
C ALA A 138 19.05 12.52 -8.75
N LYS A 139 18.06 11.74 -8.28
CA LYS A 139 18.14 10.27 -8.25
C LYS A 139 18.22 9.66 -9.65
N ALA A 140 17.39 10.10 -10.59
CA ALA A 140 17.40 9.57 -11.95
C ALA A 140 18.74 9.84 -12.66
N GLU A 141 19.36 11.00 -12.40
CA GLU A 141 20.70 11.31 -12.88
C GLU A 141 21.77 10.41 -12.23
N LEU A 142 21.72 10.20 -10.91
CA LEU A 142 22.61 9.29 -10.20
C LEU A 142 22.51 7.85 -10.73
N GLU A 143 21.29 7.35 -10.94
CA GLU A 143 21.01 6.03 -11.50
C GLU A 143 21.55 5.90 -12.94
N ALA A 144 21.40 6.95 -13.76
CA ALA A 144 21.91 6.98 -15.13
C ALA A 144 23.45 7.06 -15.23
N GLU A 145 24.12 7.68 -14.26
CA GLU A 145 25.59 7.72 -14.19
C GLU A 145 26.17 6.40 -13.64
N LEU A 146 25.55 5.82 -12.61
CA LEU A 146 25.90 4.49 -12.12
C LEU A 146 25.73 3.40 -13.19
N ALA A 147 24.72 3.49 -14.04
CA ALA A 147 24.52 2.56 -15.15
C ALA A 147 25.61 2.64 -16.25
N ARG A 148 26.42 3.72 -16.28
CA ARG A 148 27.53 3.91 -17.24
C ARG A 148 28.91 3.66 -16.62
N ALA A 149 29.02 3.75 -15.30
CA ALA A 149 30.30 3.72 -14.60
C ALA A 149 30.60 2.33 -14.03
N SER A 150 31.83 1.86 -14.24
CA SER A 150 32.32 0.59 -13.64
C SER A 150 32.74 0.73 -12.16
N ASP A 151 32.79 1.97 -11.64
CA ASP A 151 33.21 2.32 -10.28
C ASP A 151 32.60 3.68 -9.86
N VAL A 152 32.72 4.06 -8.58
CA VAL A 152 32.20 5.31 -8.03
C VAL A 152 33.01 6.51 -8.53
N SER A 153 32.58 7.09 -9.65
CA SER A 153 33.20 8.28 -10.21
C SER A 153 33.02 9.53 -9.32
N PRO A 154 33.85 10.59 -9.49
CA PRO A 154 33.62 11.87 -8.84
C PRO A 154 32.23 12.48 -9.13
N ARG A 155 31.64 12.19 -10.29
CA ARG A 155 30.27 12.62 -10.63
C ARG A 155 29.22 11.87 -9.83
N VAL A 156 29.38 10.56 -9.66
CA VAL A 156 28.53 9.74 -8.77
C VAL A 156 28.61 10.27 -7.34
N ALA A 157 29.81 10.54 -6.82
CA ALA A 157 30.02 11.10 -5.48
C ALA A 157 29.39 12.50 -5.29
N GLU A 158 29.38 13.35 -6.33
CA GLU A 158 28.67 14.63 -6.33
C GLU A 158 27.15 14.43 -6.29
N LEU A 159 26.60 13.58 -7.15
CA LEU A 159 25.17 13.30 -7.22
C LEU A 159 24.63 12.67 -5.92
N VAL A 160 25.41 11.80 -5.26
CA VAL A 160 25.09 11.27 -3.92
C VAL A 160 24.99 12.41 -2.90
N ARG A 161 25.95 13.33 -2.87
CA ARG A 161 25.91 14.52 -1.98
C ARG A 161 24.73 15.43 -2.29
N GLN A 162 24.41 15.64 -3.57
CA GLN A 162 23.27 16.44 -4.00
C GLN A 162 21.93 15.82 -3.55
N VAL A 163 21.73 14.51 -3.73
CA VAL A 163 20.54 13.80 -3.27
C VAL A 163 20.40 13.86 -1.75
N ALA A 164 21.51 13.76 -1.00
CA ALA A 164 21.50 13.93 0.45
C ALA A 164 21.10 15.35 0.88
N ALA A 165 21.67 16.38 0.26
CA ALA A 165 21.33 17.79 0.54
C ALA A 165 19.86 18.11 0.23
N LEU A 166 19.33 17.64 -0.91
CA LEU A 166 17.92 17.82 -1.28
C LEU A 166 16.97 17.13 -0.30
N ARG A 167 17.33 15.94 0.22
CA ARG A 167 16.56 15.24 1.25
C ARG A 167 16.56 16.00 2.58
N ALA A 168 17.71 16.51 3.01
CA ALA A 168 17.82 17.30 4.23
C ALA A 168 16.95 18.57 4.18
N GLU A 169 17.01 19.32 3.08
CA GLU A 169 16.16 20.51 2.88
C GLU A 169 14.66 20.14 2.84
N CYS A 170 14.29 19.06 2.15
CA CYS A 170 12.91 18.55 2.16
C CYS A 170 12.42 18.18 3.56
N GLN A 171 13.28 17.57 4.40
CA GLN A 171 12.97 17.28 5.79
C GLN A 171 12.81 18.55 6.62
N ILE A 172 13.69 19.54 6.46
CA ILE A 172 13.59 20.85 7.14
C ILE A 172 12.24 21.52 6.84
N ARG A 173 11.81 21.54 5.56
CA ARG A 173 10.51 22.10 5.16
C ARG A 173 9.31 21.35 5.73
N MET A 174 9.40 20.02 5.81
CA MET A 174 8.37 19.19 6.44
C MET A 174 8.27 19.44 7.96
N LEU A 175 9.40 19.58 8.66
CA LEU A 175 9.44 19.92 10.09
C LEU A 175 8.91 21.33 10.38
N GLN A 176 9.18 22.29 9.49
CA GLN A 176 8.57 23.63 9.54
C GLN A 176 7.04 23.53 9.43
N HIS A 177 6.52 22.79 8.45
CA HIS A 177 5.08 22.57 8.28
C HIS A 177 4.41 21.92 9.50
N PHE A 178 5.01 20.87 10.10
CA PHE A 178 4.48 20.29 11.35
C PHE A 178 4.46 21.31 12.50
N THR A 179 5.45 22.19 12.56
CA THR A 179 5.51 23.27 13.56
C THR A 179 4.40 24.30 13.32
N GLU A 180 4.08 24.64 12.07
CA GLU A 180 2.97 25.53 11.71
C GLU A 180 1.61 24.92 12.03
N VAL A 181 1.38 23.66 11.66
CA VAL A 181 0.15 22.93 12.00
C VAL A 181 -0.05 22.84 13.52
N SER A 182 1.00 22.54 14.28
CA SER A 182 0.91 22.46 15.76
C SER A 182 0.53 23.81 16.40
N ARG A 183 0.91 24.95 15.81
CA ARG A 183 0.52 26.30 16.26
C ARG A 183 -0.93 26.66 15.92
N ALA A 184 -1.56 25.97 14.97
CA ALA A 184 -2.97 26.17 14.62
C ALA A 184 -3.96 25.31 15.45
N MET A 185 -3.42 24.38 16.25
CA MET A 185 -4.16 23.50 17.17
C MET A 185 -4.23 24.08 18.59
N PRO A 186 -5.15 23.60 19.46
CA PRO A 186 -5.09 23.87 20.89
C PRO A 186 -3.70 23.52 21.50
N PRO A 187 -3.16 24.29 22.46
CA PRO A 187 -1.76 24.16 22.89
C PRO A 187 -1.34 22.76 23.36
N GLU A 188 -2.22 22.03 24.05
CA GLU A 188 -1.99 20.66 24.51
C GLU A 188 -1.96 19.68 23.32
N GLN A 189 -2.88 19.87 22.37
CA GLN A 189 -3.05 18.99 21.23
C GLN A 189 -1.98 19.22 20.16
N GLY A 190 -1.59 20.48 19.93
CA GLY A 190 -0.46 20.83 19.07
C GLY A 190 0.86 20.23 19.55
N ARG A 191 1.10 20.25 20.88
CA ARG A 191 2.26 19.58 21.50
C ARG A 191 2.23 18.06 21.30
N ARG A 192 1.08 17.40 21.53
CA ARG A 192 0.91 15.95 21.26
C ARG A 192 1.14 15.62 19.78
N TYR A 193 0.56 16.40 18.88
CA TYR A 193 0.69 16.22 17.43
C TYR A 193 2.13 16.36 16.96
N LEU A 194 2.82 17.42 17.37
CA LEU A 194 4.22 17.64 16.97
C LEU A 194 5.13 16.51 17.48
N ALA A 195 4.95 16.09 18.73
CA ALA A 195 5.71 14.96 19.29
C ALA A 195 5.51 13.67 18.49
N GLU A 196 4.28 13.35 18.10
CA GLU A 196 3.98 12.14 17.32
C GLU A 196 4.47 12.23 15.86
N MET A 197 4.32 13.39 15.20
CA MET A 197 4.85 13.57 13.84
C MET A 197 6.38 13.51 13.82
N LEU A 198 7.06 14.09 14.81
CA LEU A 198 8.51 13.97 14.98
C LEU A 198 8.93 12.51 15.19
N ARG A 199 8.24 11.78 16.07
CA ARG A 199 8.50 10.36 16.33
C ARG A 199 8.39 9.52 15.05
N LEU A 200 7.31 9.67 14.29
CA LEU A 200 7.09 8.94 13.03
C LEU A 200 8.12 9.31 11.95
N THR A 201 8.49 10.59 11.86
CA THR A 201 9.38 11.09 10.81
C THR A 201 10.84 10.71 11.04
N LEU A 202 11.31 10.76 12.29
CA LEU A 202 12.71 10.53 12.63
C LEU A 202 13.04 9.04 12.82
N ALA A 203 12.12 8.25 13.42
CA ALA A 203 12.34 6.82 13.64
C ALA A 203 12.51 6.00 12.34
N ALA A 204 12.01 6.51 11.21
CA ALA A 204 12.19 5.86 9.91
C ALA A 204 13.66 5.83 9.45
N HIS A 205 14.49 6.80 9.85
CA HIS A 205 15.92 6.78 9.57
C HIS A 205 16.65 5.83 10.53
N GLU A 206 16.31 5.93 11.81
CA GLU A 206 16.88 5.14 12.90
C GLU A 206 16.76 3.63 12.64
N GLN A 207 15.64 3.14 12.11
CA GLN A 207 15.48 1.72 11.75
C GLN A 207 16.50 1.21 10.72
N THR A 208 16.91 2.07 9.78
CA THR A 208 17.91 1.71 8.76
C THR A 208 19.31 1.67 9.39
N GLU A 209 19.63 2.65 10.25
CA GLU A 209 20.89 2.70 10.99
C GLU A 209 21.02 1.54 11.98
N GLN A 210 19.97 1.22 12.74
CA GLN A 210 19.90 0.08 13.65
C GLN A 210 20.08 -1.26 12.92
N ALA A 211 19.56 -1.41 11.70
CA ALA A 211 19.74 -2.61 10.88
C ALA A 211 21.17 -2.76 10.34
N MET A 212 21.94 -1.67 10.24
CA MET A 212 23.35 -1.67 9.84
C MET A 212 24.32 -1.69 11.03
N ALA A 213 23.87 -1.30 12.22
CA ALA A 213 24.65 -1.36 13.44
C ALA A 213 24.95 -2.83 13.83
N PRO A 214 26.17 -3.15 14.30
CA PRO A 214 26.45 -4.49 14.81
C PRO A 214 25.58 -4.75 16.05
N ALA A 215 24.91 -5.90 16.08
CA ALA A 215 24.10 -6.31 17.21
C ALA A 215 24.94 -6.32 18.50
N VAL A 216 24.64 -5.41 19.43
CA VAL A 216 25.30 -5.35 20.74
C VAL A 216 25.06 -6.69 21.45
N PRO A 217 26.11 -7.46 21.81
CA PRO A 217 25.91 -8.74 22.46
C PRO A 217 25.28 -8.52 23.84
N HIS A 218 23.98 -8.84 23.97
CA HIS A 218 23.34 -8.91 25.27
C HIS A 218 24.00 -10.02 26.09
N ARG A 219 24.89 -9.62 27.02
CA ARG A 219 25.41 -10.53 28.04
C ARG A 219 24.25 -10.99 28.91
N HIS A 220 23.74 -12.18 28.64
CA HIS A 220 22.92 -12.92 29.58
C HIS A 220 23.78 -13.31 30.79
N GLY A 221 23.81 -12.42 31.79
CA GLY A 221 24.33 -12.75 33.11
C GLY A 221 23.37 -13.74 33.76
N HIS A 222 23.75 -15.02 33.75
CA HIS A 222 23.11 -16.00 34.62
C HIS A 222 23.64 -15.83 36.06
N PRO A 223 22.77 -15.99 37.08
CA PRO A 223 23.14 -15.89 38.48
C PRO A 223 23.98 -17.09 38.97
#